data_AF-A0A7Y4VW35-F1
#
_entry.id   AF-A0A7Y4VW35-F1
#
_cell.length_a   1.000
_cell.length_b   1.000
_cell.length_c   1.000
_cell.angle_alpha   90.00
_cell.angle_beta   90.00
_cell.angle_gamma   90.00
#
_symmetry.space_group_name_H-M   'P 1'
#
loop_
_entity.id
_entity.type
_entity.pdbx_description
1 polymer ?
#
loop_
_entity_poly.entity_id
_entity_poly.type
_entity_poly.pdbx_seq_one_letter_code
_entity_poly.pdbx_strand_id
1 'polypeptide(L)'
;APPSGVPLLLEETLTLPHSAMWNAEIFLFTKTQLLQDGDGRTTTATVQYRGHVESGLFGYDNCPAGAMCIASLVYAPLTFRIEGDSLFQILPPGHPAGPKVYGRLRGRR
;
A
#
# COMPACT_ATOMS: atom_id res chain seq x y z
N ALA A 1 -12.29 -20.51 23.65
CA ALA A 1 -12.06 -19.05 23.44
C ALA A 1 -11.97 -18.83 21.95
N PRO A 2 -12.56 -17.78 21.35
CA PRO A 2 -12.33 -17.53 19.93
C PRO A 2 -10.90 -17.02 19.78
N PRO A 3 -9.96 -17.74 19.14
CA PRO A 3 -8.64 -17.20 18.88
C PRO A 3 -8.62 -16.79 17.41
N SER A 4 -8.91 -15.53 17.14
CA SER A 4 -8.35 -14.84 15.97
C SER A 4 -8.71 -13.37 16.08
N GLY A 5 -7.93 -12.67 16.89
CA GLY A 5 -7.81 -11.23 16.71
C GLY A 5 -7.42 -10.95 15.25
N VAL A 6 -7.93 -9.86 14.70
CA VAL A 6 -7.49 -9.34 13.41
C VAL A 6 -5.95 -9.32 13.41
N PRO A 7 -5.28 -9.95 12.43
CA PRO A 7 -3.83 -10.04 12.45
C PRO A 7 -3.20 -8.65 12.48
N LEU A 8 -2.18 -8.48 13.32
CA LEU A 8 -1.45 -7.23 13.46
C LEU A 8 -0.46 -7.09 12.30
N LEU A 9 -0.51 -5.96 11.58
CA LEU A 9 0.51 -5.62 10.59
C LEU A 9 1.79 -5.15 11.29
N LEU A 10 2.87 -5.92 11.16
CA LEU A 10 4.18 -5.59 11.72
C LEU A 10 5.03 -4.78 10.75
N GLU A 11 5.04 -5.16 9.48
CA GLU A 11 5.83 -4.51 8.43
C GLU A 11 5.10 -4.61 7.08
N GLU A 12 5.26 -3.59 6.26
CA GLU A 12 4.81 -3.62 4.87
C GLU A 12 5.90 -3.09 3.94
N THR A 13 6.12 -3.81 2.84
CA THR A 13 7.00 -3.40 1.75
C THR A 13 6.24 -3.32 0.44
N LEU A 14 6.37 -2.18 -0.25
CA LEU A 14 5.87 -1.97 -1.61
C LEU A 14 7.02 -2.08 -2.61
N THR A 15 6.95 -3.05 -3.53
CA THR A 15 7.94 -3.25 -4.59
C THR A 15 7.37 -2.77 -5.91
N LEU A 16 7.79 -1.56 -6.30
CA LEU A 16 7.41 -0.90 -7.56
C LEU A 16 8.40 -1.30 -8.67
N PRO A 17 7.94 -1.54 -9.91
CA PRO A 17 8.85 -1.73 -11.04
C PRO A 17 9.59 -0.42 -11.34
N HIS A 18 10.87 -0.51 -11.72
CA HIS A 18 11.70 0.69 -11.94
C HIS A 18 11.11 1.64 -12.99
N SER A 19 10.46 1.10 -14.02
CA SER A 19 9.78 1.88 -15.08
C SER A 19 8.57 2.66 -14.58
N ALA A 20 7.95 2.26 -13.47
CA ALA A 20 6.76 2.93 -12.93
C ALA A 20 7.06 4.30 -12.31
N MET A 21 8.29 4.52 -11.84
CA MET A 21 8.67 5.77 -11.20
C MET A 21 8.74 6.96 -12.17
N TRP A 22 8.76 6.71 -13.48
CA TRP A 22 9.11 7.72 -14.47
C TRP A 22 8.04 7.97 -15.52
N ASN A 23 7.22 6.97 -15.91
CA ASN A 23 6.36 7.10 -17.11
C ASN A 23 5.11 6.16 -17.14
N ALA A 24 4.61 5.65 -16.01
CA ALA A 24 3.51 4.67 -16.06
C ALA A 24 2.14 5.25 -15.67
N GLU A 25 1.23 5.28 -16.65
CA GLU A 25 -0.20 5.52 -16.41
C GLU A 25 -0.81 4.43 -15.50
N ILE A 26 -0.48 3.14 -15.70
CA ILE A 26 -0.91 2.03 -14.84
C ILE A 26 0.17 0.92 -14.84
N PHE A 27 0.48 0.35 -13.68
CA PHE A 27 1.44 -0.75 -13.53
C PHE A 27 1.05 -1.73 -12.40
N LEU A 28 1.65 -2.92 -12.43
CA LEU A 28 1.55 -3.87 -11.31
C LEU A 28 2.70 -3.68 -10.34
N PHE A 29 2.40 -3.72 -9.05
CA PHE A 29 3.41 -3.75 -8.00
C PHE A 29 3.08 -4.85 -6.98
N THR A 30 4.10 -5.26 -6.24
CA THR A 30 3.95 -6.29 -5.21
C THR A 30 3.93 -5.65 -3.83
N LYS A 31 2.94 -6.01 -3.02
CA LYS A 31 2.85 -5.65 -1.61
C LYS A 31 3.13 -6.88 -0.77
N THR A 32 4.15 -6.81 0.07
CA THR A 32 4.51 -7.86 1.02
C THR A 32 4.24 -7.35 2.43
N GLN A 33 3.41 -8.06 3.18
CA GLN A 33 3.02 -7.74 4.55
C GLN A 33 3.51 -8.84 5.49
N LEU A 34 4.20 -8.45 6.55
CA LEU A 34 4.48 -9.31 7.70
C LEU A 34 3.36 -9.12 8.73
N LEU A 35 2.60 -10.16 8.96
CA LEU A 35 1.43 -10.17 9.85
C LEU A 35 1.72 -11.03 11.07
N GLN A 36 1.19 -10.66 12.23
CA GLN A 36 1.20 -11.47 13.44
C GLN A 36 -0.22 -11.85 13.84
N ASP A 37 -0.48 -13.15 13.89
CA ASP A 37 -1.74 -13.74 14.34
C ASP A 37 -1.92 -13.53 15.86
N GLY A 38 -3.15 -13.67 16.36
CA GLY A 38 -3.45 -13.50 17.79
C GLY A 38 -2.76 -14.51 18.73
N ASP A 39 -2.18 -15.59 18.19
CA ASP A 39 -1.35 -16.57 18.91
C ASP A 39 0.16 -16.23 18.88
N GLY A 40 0.52 -15.08 18.30
CA GLY A 40 1.90 -14.61 18.18
C GLY A 40 2.63 -15.13 16.95
N ARG A 41 2.04 -16.04 16.17
CA ARG A 41 2.67 -16.59 14.96
C ARG A 41 2.76 -15.52 13.86
N THR A 42 3.93 -15.41 13.24
CA THR A 42 4.13 -14.49 12.12
C THR A 42 3.91 -15.18 10.78
N THR A 43 3.16 -14.54 9.89
CA THR A 43 2.95 -14.98 8.50
C THR A 43 3.31 -13.86 7.53
N THR A 44 3.69 -14.24 6.30
CA THR A 44 4.00 -13.29 5.23
C THR A 44 2.96 -13.41 4.13
N ALA A 45 2.26 -12.32 3.83
CA ALA A 45 1.32 -12.24 2.73
C ALA A 45 1.96 -11.43 1.59
N THR A 46 1.99 -12.00 0.38
CA THR A 46 2.51 -11.31 -0.81
C THR A 46 1.43 -11.27 -1.87
N VAL A 47 1.03 -10.05 -2.27
CA VAL A 47 -0.12 -9.82 -3.15
C VAL A 47 0.22 -8.74 -4.17
N GLN A 48 -0.24 -8.92 -5.41
CA GLN A 48 -0.08 -7.92 -6.46
C GLN A 48 -1.24 -6.96 -6.49
N TYR A 49 -0.95 -5.69 -6.78
CA TYR A 49 -1.91 -4.60 -6.88
C TYR A 49 -1.65 -3.79 -8.13
N ARG A 50 -2.66 -3.03 -8.56
CA ARG A 50 -2.56 -2.07 -9.66
C ARG A 50 -2.32 -0.69 -9.07
N GLY A 51 -1.23 -0.07 -9.49
CA GLY A 51 -0.87 1.29 -9.14
C GLY A 51 -0.78 2.18 -10.38
N HIS A 52 -0.73 3.48 -10.16
CA HIS A 52 -0.51 4.51 -11.16
C HIS A 52 0.37 5.61 -10.56
N VAL A 53 1.11 6.32 -11.40
CA VAL A 53 1.83 7.53 -10.99
C VAL A 53 1.38 8.68 -11.90
N GLU A 54 0.78 9.71 -11.30
CA GLU A 54 0.33 10.90 -12.01
C GLU A 54 0.83 12.15 -11.29
N SER A 55 1.50 13.05 -12.00
CA SER A 55 1.99 14.33 -11.45
C SER A 55 2.80 14.20 -10.15
N GLY A 56 3.60 13.13 -10.02
CA GLY A 56 4.41 12.84 -8.82
C GLY A 56 3.64 12.23 -7.64
N LEU A 57 2.37 11.87 -7.86
CA LEU A 57 1.54 11.15 -6.89
C LEU A 57 1.46 9.68 -7.28
N PHE A 58 1.78 8.79 -6.34
CA PHE A 58 1.55 7.37 -6.47
C PHE A 58 0.18 7.02 -5.91
N GLY A 59 -0.70 6.49 -6.74
CA GLY A 59 -2.01 5.99 -6.33
C GLY A 59 -2.13 4.49 -6.56
N TYR A 60 -2.88 3.77 -5.72
CA TYR A 60 -3.27 2.40 -6.02
C TYR A 60 -4.63 1.99 -5.45
N ASP A 61 -5.26 1.06 -6.14
CA ASP A 61 -6.52 0.45 -5.70
C ASP A 61 -6.25 -0.58 -4.61
N ASN A 62 -6.96 -0.50 -3.49
CA ASN A 62 -6.81 -1.49 -2.42
C ASN A 62 -7.43 -2.87 -2.77
N CYS A 63 -7.88 -3.06 -4.01
CA CYS A 63 -8.27 -4.35 -4.54
C CYS A 63 -7.07 -5.08 -5.17
N PRO A 64 -6.74 -6.31 -4.72
CA PRO A 64 -5.72 -7.12 -5.36
C PRO A 64 -5.95 -7.31 -6.86
N ALA A 65 -4.87 -7.34 -7.63
CA ALA A 65 -4.92 -7.65 -9.06
C ALA A 65 -5.53 -9.04 -9.28
N GLY A 66 -6.61 -9.11 -10.06
CA GLY A 66 -7.32 -10.36 -10.34
C GLY A 66 -8.36 -10.78 -9.30
N ALA A 67 -8.50 -10.04 -8.19
CA ALA A 67 -9.60 -10.27 -7.24
C ALA A 67 -10.89 -9.59 -7.72
N MET A 68 -12.04 -10.18 -7.37
CA MET A 68 -13.34 -9.52 -7.46
C MET A 68 -13.63 -8.80 -6.16
N CYS A 69 -13.91 -7.51 -6.27
CA CYS A 69 -13.98 -6.57 -5.16
C CYS A 69 -15.28 -5.77 -5.26
N ILE A 70 -16.01 -5.62 -4.14
CA ILE A 70 -17.35 -5.01 -4.13
C ILE A 70 -17.23 -3.54 -3.68
N ALA A 71 -17.28 -2.59 -4.62
CA ALA A 71 -16.91 -1.16 -4.50
C ALA A 71 -17.33 -0.35 -3.25
N SER A 72 -18.22 -0.82 -2.37
CA SER A 72 -18.86 0.01 -1.33
C SER A 72 -18.20 0.05 0.06
N LEU A 73 -17.21 -0.80 0.37
CA LEU A 73 -16.72 -0.92 1.76
C LEU A 73 -15.21 -0.65 2.00
N VAL A 74 -14.34 -0.69 0.99
CA VAL A 74 -12.86 -0.69 1.21
C VAL A 74 -12.06 0.09 0.14
N TYR A 75 -12.72 0.78 -0.80
CA TYR A 75 -12.13 1.10 -2.12
C TYR A 75 -11.78 2.57 -2.35
N ALA A 76 -11.36 3.30 -1.31
CA ALA A 76 -10.72 4.57 -1.58
C ALA A 76 -9.30 4.29 -2.12
N PRO A 77 -8.93 4.80 -3.31
CA PRO A 77 -7.56 4.70 -3.78
C PRO A 77 -6.64 5.35 -2.75
N LEU A 78 -5.62 4.62 -2.33
CA LEU A 78 -4.61 5.18 -1.45
C LEU A 78 -3.68 6.01 -2.31
N THR A 79 -3.65 7.32 -2.05
CA THR A 79 -2.81 8.25 -2.78
C THR A 79 -1.67 8.71 -1.90
N PHE A 80 -0.48 8.74 -2.48
CA PHE A 80 0.74 9.09 -1.80
C PHE A 80 1.53 10.11 -2.59
N ARG A 81 2.09 11.08 -1.90
CA ARG A 81 3.08 12.00 -2.47
C ARG A 81 4.47 11.43 -2.26
N ILE A 82 5.26 11.43 -3.33
CA ILE A 82 6.68 11.04 -3.26
C ILE A 82 7.51 12.31 -3.05
N GLU A 83 8.25 12.38 -1.94
CA GLU A 83 9.20 13.47 -1.68
C GLU A 83 10.53 12.91 -1.19
N GLY A 84 11.59 13.08 -2.00
CA GLY A 84 12.91 12.55 -1.69
C GLY A 84 12.88 11.03 -1.52
N ASP A 85 13.22 10.55 -0.33
CA ASP A 85 13.21 9.14 0.06
C ASP A 85 11.94 8.73 0.84
N SER A 86 10.91 9.56 0.86
CA SER A 86 9.75 9.39 1.73
C SER A 86 8.44 9.35 0.95
N LEU A 87 7.54 8.45 1.37
CA LEU A 87 6.19 8.29 0.83
C LEU A 87 5.20 8.88 1.84
N PHE A 88 4.50 9.94 1.48
CA PHE A 88 3.54 10.62 2.35
C PHE A 88 2.12 10.24 1.96
N GLN A 89 1.34 9.70 2.90
CA GLN A 89 -0.07 9.43 2.64
C GLN A 89 -0.84 10.76 2.53
N ILE A 90 -1.51 10.95 1.40
CA ILE A 90 -2.47 12.03 1.20
C ILE A 90 -3.81 11.56 1.76
N LEU A 91 -4.32 12.30 2.72
CA LEU A 91 -5.63 12.05 3.32
C LEU A 91 -6.67 12.99 2.68
N PRO A 92 -7.96 12.59 2.65
CA PRO A 92 -9.01 13.43 2.12
C PRO A 92 -9.06 14.81 2.82
N PRO A 93 -9.49 15.87 2.12
CA PRO A 93 -9.70 17.18 2.73
C PRO A 93 -10.62 17.08 3.96
N GLY A 94 -10.23 17.71 5.07
CA GLY A 94 -10.98 17.68 6.34
C GLY A 94 -10.70 16.48 7.24
N HIS A 95 -9.80 15.57 6.85
CA HIS A 95 -9.37 14.49 7.73
C HIS A 95 -8.60 15.04 8.95
N PRO A 96 -8.92 14.64 10.20
CA PRO A 96 -8.34 15.24 11.41
C PRO A 96 -6.86 14.89 11.62
N ALA A 97 -6.42 13.77 11.06
CA ALA A 97 -4.99 13.48 10.96
C ALA A 97 -4.42 14.24 9.75
N GLY A 98 -3.41 15.08 9.98
CA GLY A 98 -2.62 15.69 8.90
C GLY A 98 -1.83 14.65 8.09
N PRO A 99 -1.09 15.07 7.04
CA PRO A 99 -0.29 14.17 6.22
C PRO A 99 0.72 13.41 7.09
N LYS A 100 0.81 12.08 6.90
CA LYS A 100 1.73 11.20 7.64
C LYS A 100 2.71 10.54 6.67
N VAL A 101 3.95 10.36 7.13
CA VAL A 101 4.92 9.50 6.45
C VAL A 101 4.39 8.07 6.54
N TYR A 102 4.08 7.48 5.38
CA TYR A 102 3.68 6.09 5.25
C TYR A 102 4.88 5.15 5.32
N GLY A 103 5.96 5.51 4.63
CA GLY A 103 7.16 4.68 4.54
C GLY A 103 8.29 5.40 3.85
N ARG A 104 9.43 4.72 3.73
CA ARG A 104 10.61 5.21 3.02
C ARG A 104 10.85 4.42 1.74
N LEU A 105 11.22 5.14 0.68
CA LEU A 105 11.63 4.58 -0.59
C LEU A 105 13.08 4.12 -0.51
N ARG A 106 13.35 2.92 -0.98
CA ARG A 106 14.70 2.39 -1.15
C ARG A 106 14.86 1.87 -2.57
N GLY A 107 15.76 2.49 -3.34
CA GLY A 107 16.16 1.96 -4.63
C GLY A 107 16.98 0.68 -4.43
N ARG A 108 16.59 -0.42 -5.08
CA ARG A 108 17.53 -1.52 -5.31
C ARG A 108 18.49 -1.07 -6.42
N ARG A 109 19.75 -0.90 -6.06
CA ARG A 109 20.85 -0.72 -7.03
C ARG A 109 21.15 -2.04 -7.72
#